data_AF-A0A2D8XIM6-F1
#
_entry.id   AF-A0A2D8XIM6-F1
#
_cell.length_a   1.000
_cell.length_b   1.000
_cell.length_c   1.000
_cell.angle_alpha   90.00
_cell.angle_beta   90.00
_cell.angle_gamma   90.00
#
_symmetry.space_group_name_H-M   'P 1'
#
loop_
_entity.id
_entity.type
_entity.pdbx_description
1 polymer ?
#
loop_
_entity_poly.entity_id
_entity_poly.type
_entity_poly.pdbx_seq_one_letter_code
_entity_poly.pdbx_strand_id
1 'polypeptide(L)'
;MPKSTVKKSRLFRDFSMLDPKRLGKNYLKNIHNVRLDFCEDNELSWGWLELLIWLYDTEFFTIDYVSENYGINKKNLSDRMIYPMVQRGYLYKHFDRLTPSDTAEEHIFRDETKYNYRVRYAITQKARMTVQRFYNSLES
;
A
#
# COMPACT_ATOMS: atom_id res chain seq x y z
N MET A 1 16.57 -27.09 -9.76
CA MET A 1 15.84 -27.41 -8.51
C MET A 1 15.34 -28.84 -8.56
N PRO A 2 15.45 -29.63 -7.48
CA PRO A 2 14.89 -30.98 -7.43
C PRO A 2 13.35 -30.94 -7.48
N LYS A 3 12.75 -31.87 -8.24
CA LYS A 3 11.28 -31.99 -8.36
C LYS A 3 10.71 -32.63 -7.09
N SER A 4 9.54 -32.17 -6.63
CA SER A 4 8.87 -32.75 -5.47
C SER A 4 8.44 -34.19 -5.74
N THR A 5 8.78 -35.11 -4.84
CA THR A 5 8.31 -36.51 -4.91
C THR A 5 6.89 -36.61 -4.34
N VAL A 6 5.94 -37.09 -5.16
CA VAL A 6 4.55 -37.32 -4.77
C VAL A 6 4.28 -38.83 -4.75
N LYS A 7 3.60 -39.31 -3.72
CA LYS A 7 3.25 -40.75 -3.61
C LYS A 7 2.38 -41.17 -4.80
N LYS A 8 2.69 -42.32 -5.43
CA LYS A 8 1.96 -42.87 -6.59
C LYS A 8 0.45 -43.04 -6.36
N SER A 9 0.03 -43.23 -5.11
CA SER A 9 -1.38 -43.32 -4.72
C SER A 9 -2.19 -42.03 -4.97
N ARG A 10 -1.53 -40.90 -5.23
CA ARG A 10 -2.18 -39.60 -5.50
C ARG A 10 -2.35 -39.32 -7.00
N LEU A 11 -1.97 -40.26 -7.87
CA LEU A 11 -1.93 -40.10 -9.32
C LEU A 11 -3.28 -39.71 -9.95
N PHE A 12 -4.38 -40.26 -9.43
CA PHE A 12 -5.73 -40.06 -9.98
C PHE A 12 -6.51 -38.94 -9.30
N ARG A 13 -5.85 -38.11 -8.49
CA ARG A 13 -6.51 -36.98 -7.83
C ARG A 13 -6.40 -35.75 -8.73
N ASP A 14 -7.49 -34.99 -8.83
CA ASP A 14 -7.48 -33.68 -9.48
C ASP A 14 -6.51 -32.71 -8.78
N PHE A 15 -6.36 -32.85 -7.46
CA PHE A 15 -5.38 -32.10 -6.68
C PHE A 15 -4.92 -32.86 -5.43
N SER A 16 -3.77 -32.47 -4.89
CA SER A 16 -3.29 -32.92 -3.60
C SER A 16 -2.71 -31.75 -2.83
N MET A 17 -3.23 -31.53 -1.62
CA MET A 17 -2.68 -30.53 -0.72
C MET A 17 -1.27 -30.91 -0.24
N LEU A 18 -0.43 -29.89 -0.06
CA LEU A 18 0.82 -30.00 0.69
C LEU A 18 0.52 -30.22 2.17
N ASP A 19 1.51 -30.74 2.90
CA ASP A 19 1.43 -30.83 4.36
C ASP A 19 1.32 -29.41 4.94
N PRO A 20 0.27 -29.11 5.73
CA PRO A 20 0.12 -27.80 6.37
C PRO A 20 1.34 -27.37 7.19
N LYS A 21 2.06 -28.33 7.81
CA LYS A 21 3.29 -28.05 8.58
C LYS A 21 4.40 -27.43 7.72
N ARG A 22 4.44 -27.75 6.43
CA ARG A 22 5.43 -27.22 5.48
C ARG A 22 5.03 -25.88 4.89
N LEU A 23 3.73 -25.58 4.86
CA LEU A 23 3.17 -24.39 4.22
C LEU A 23 3.05 -23.21 5.19
N GLY A 24 2.80 -23.48 6.47
CA GLY A 24 2.50 -22.43 7.44
C GLY A 24 1.20 -21.68 7.11
N LYS A 25 1.15 -20.40 7.47
CA LYS A 25 0.00 -19.51 7.17
C LYS A 25 0.13 -18.95 5.75
N ASN A 26 -0.69 -19.45 4.82
CA ASN A 26 -0.72 -19.01 3.42
C ASN A 26 -2.06 -18.36 3.05
N TYR A 27 -2.30 -17.17 3.60
CA TYR A 27 -3.54 -16.40 3.39
C TYR A 27 -3.57 -15.65 2.06
N LEU A 28 -2.40 -15.34 1.49
CA LEU A 28 -2.29 -14.66 0.19
C LEU A 28 -2.92 -15.45 -0.97
N LYS A 29 -3.11 -16.77 -0.82
CA LYS A 29 -3.88 -17.57 -1.79
C LYS A 29 -5.30 -17.04 -2.00
N ASN A 30 -5.86 -16.34 -1.01
CA ASN A 30 -7.22 -15.79 -1.02
C ASN A 30 -7.30 -14.41 -1.70
N ILE A 31 -6.17 -13.79 -2.09
CA ILE A 31 -6.11 -12.41 -2.57
C ILE A 31 -7.05 -12.11 -3.73
N HIS A 32 -7.26 -13.07 -4.63
CA HIS A 32 -8.08 -12.85 -5.81
C HIS A 32 -9.56 -12.64 -5.48
N ASN A 33 -10.13 -13.47 -4.62
CA ASN A 33 -11.54 -13.35 -4.23
C ASN A 33 -11.70 -12.20 -3.23
N VAL A 34 -10.84 -12.17 -2.20
CA VAL A 34 -10.92 -11.15 -1.15
C VAL A 34 -10.78 -9.75 -1.71
N ARG A 35 -9.90 -9.50 -2.69
CA ARG A 35 -9.80 -8.16 -3.28
C ARG A 35 -11.04 -7.75 -4.06
N LEU A 36 -11.75 -8.69 -4.70
CA LEU A 36 -12.95 -8.37 -5.47
C LEU A 36 -14.05 -7.94 -4.52
N ASP A 37 -14.37 -8.82 -3.57
CA ASP A 37 -15.41 -8.59 -2.56
C ASP A 37 -15.09 -7.33 -1.74
N PHE A 38 -13.85 -7.19 -1.26
CA PHE A 38 -13.45 -6.04 -0.44
C PHE A 38 -13.49 -4.71 -1.20
N CYS A 39 -13.07 -4.70 -2.47
CA CYS A 39 -13.10 -3.47 -3.27
C CYS A 39 -14.54 -3.06 -3.60
N GLU A 40 -15.42 -4.03 -3.89
CA GLU A 40 -16.84 -3.80 -4.13
C GLU A 40 -17.53 -3.24 -2.87
N ASP A 41 -17.38 -3.92 -1.73
CA ASP A 41 -17.99 -3.53 -0.45
C ASP A 41 -17.55 -2.16 0.07
N ASN A 42 -16.33 -1.73 -0.29
CA ASN A 42 -15.74 -0.46 0.19
C ASN A 42 -15.71 0.64 -0.89
N GLU A 43 -16.28 0.40 -2.08
CA GLU A 43 -16.26 1.30 -3.23
C GLU A 43 -14.85 1.82 -3.56
N LEU A 44 -13.86 0.93 -3.46
CA LEU A 44 -12.45 1.20 -3.67
C LEU A 44 -11.98 0.60 -4.99
N SER A 45 -11.09 1.30 -5.69
CA SER A 45 -10.38 0.67 -6.79
C SER A 45 -9.25 -0.21 -6.25
N TRP A 46 -8.96 -1.32 -6.92
CA TRP A 46 -7.82 -2.18 -6.56
C TRP A 46 -6.51 -1.39 -6.50
N GLY A 47 -6.26 -0.50 -7.46
CA GLY A 47 -5.03 0.30 -7.47
C GLY A 47 -4.90 1.22 -6.25
N TRP A 48 -6.00 1.75 -5.72
CA TRP A 48 -5.96 2.55 -4.49
C TRP A 48 -5.66 1.69 -3.27
N LEU A 49 -6.29 0.52 -3.17
CA LEU A 49 -6.04 -0.41 -2.06
C LEU A 49 -4.58 -0.91 -2.08
N GLU A 50 -4.07 -1.28 -3.25
CA GLU A 50 -2.68 -1.70 -3.44
C GLU A 50 -1.69 -0.60 -3.03
N LEU A 51 -1.96 0.66 -3.43
CA LEU A 51 -1.13 1.79 -3.01
C LEU A 51 -1.22 2.03 -1.50
N LEU A 52 -2.38 1.90 -0.87
CA LEU A 52 -2.53 2.03 0.59
C LEU A 52 -1.77 0.94 1.35
N ILE A 53 -1.80 -0.29 0.84
CA ILE A 53 -1.02 -1.42 1.39
C ILE A 53 0.47 -1.09 1.29
N TRP A 54 0.93 -0.59 0.14
CA TRP A 54 2.33 -0.22 -0.08
C TRP A 54 2.79 0.96 0.78
N LEU A 55 1.90 1.92 1.07
CA LEU A 55 2.19 3.08 1.93
C LEU A 55 2.00 2.83 3.43
N TYR A 56 1.58 1.62 3.84
CA TYR A 56 1.08 1.38 5.20
C TYR A 56 2.11 1.65 6.31
N ASP A 57 3.38 1.37 6.03
CA ASP A 57 4.52 1.56 6.92
C ASP A 57 5.16 2.96 6.83
N THR A 58 4.67 3.82 5.93
CA THR A 58 5.18 5.19 5.79
C THR A 58 4.61 6.13 6.87
N GLU A 59 5.44 7.02 7.40
CA GLU A 59 5.00 8.15 8.21
C GLU A 59 4.47 9.29 7.31
N PHE A 60 5.21 9.60 6.25
CA PHE A 60 4.82 10.50 5.17
C PHE A 60 5.60 10.16 3.89
N PHE A 61 5.17 10.71 2.75
CA PHE A 61 5.79 10.50 1.45
C PHE A 61 5.62 11.72 0.54
N THR A 62 6.45 11.81 -0.49
CA THR A 62 6.27 12.78 -1.59
C THR A 62 5.78 12.05 -2.84
N ILE A 63 5.11 12.75 -3.75
CA ILE A 63 4.67 12.15 -5.03
C ILE A 63 5.88 11.64 -5.83
N ASP A 64 7.03 12.33 -5.77
CA ASP A 64 8.25 11.89 -6.46
C ASP A 64 8.76 10.55 -5.93
N TYR A 65 8.84 10.42 -4.60
CA TYR A 65 9.25 9.17 -3.96
C TYR A 65 8.37 8.00 -4.40
N VAL A 66 7.04 8.17 -4.36
CA VAL A 66 6.10 7.13 -4.78
C VAL A 66 6.22 6.86 -6.28
N SER A 67 6.36 7.90 -7.11
CA SER A 67 6.51 7.73 -8.56
C SER A 67 7.73 6.88 -8.93
N GLU A 68 8.86 7.11 -8.25
CA GLU A 68 10.12 6.41 -8.49
C GLU A 68 10.10 4.98 -7.92
N ASN A 69 9.62 4.79 -6.68
CA ASN A 69 9.73 3.51 -5.98
C ASN A 69 8.54 2.56 -6.21
N TYR A 70 7.34 3.10 -6.41
CA TYR A 70 6.15 2.31 -6.77
C TYR A 70 6.07 2.07 -8.29
N GLY A 71 6.81 2.83 -9.10
CA GLY A 71 6.93 2.61 -10.54
C GLY A 71 5.77 3.15 -11.37
N ILE A 72 5.06 4.19 -10.90
CA ILE A 72 3.97 4.85 -11.64
C ILE A 72 4.40 6.25 -12.07
N ASN A 73 4.07 6.62 -13.31
CA ASN A 73 4.32 7.97 -13.82
C ASN A 73 3.67 9.04 -12.91
N LYS A 74 4.46 10.06 -12.54
CA LYS A 74 4.08 11.14 -11.62
C LYS A 74 2.72 11.78 -11.93
N LYS A 75 2.40 12.03 -13.20
CA LYS A 75 1.12 12.64 -13.60
C LYS A 75 -0.05 11.72 -13.31
N ASN A 76 0.06 10.45 -13.74
CA ASN A 76 -0.97 9.44 -13.48
C ASN A 76 -1.15 9.18 -11.98
N LEU A 77 -0.05 9.09 -11.24
CA LEU A 77 -0.06 8.94 -9.79
C LEU A 77 -0.81 10.09 -9.10
N SER A 78 -0.46 11.33 -9.46
CA SER A 78 -1.09 12.52 -8.88
C SER A 78 -2.58 12.58 -9.18
N ASP A 79 -2.93 12.52 -10.48
CA ASP A 79 -4.28 12.81 -10.96
C ASP A 79 -5.28 11.68 -10.67
N ARG A 80 -4.82 10.41 -10.72
CA ARG A 80 -5.72 9.24 -10.62
C ARG A 80 -5.70 8.56 -9.26
N MET A 81 -4.67 8.81 -8.44
CA MET A 81 -4.52 8.15 -7.14
C MET A 81 -4.45 9.19 -6.02
N ILE A 82 -3.39 10.00 -5.97
CA ILE A 82 -3.13 10.87 -4.81
C ILE A 82 -4.25 11.89 -4.61
N TYR A 83 -4.58 12.74 -5.59
CA TYR A 83 -5.61 13.78 -5.39
C TYR A 83 -7.00 13.20 -5.11
N PRO A 84 -7.48 12.18 -5.85
CA PRO A 84 -8.74 11.52 -5.52
C PRO A 84 -8.76 10.88 -4.12
N MET A 85 -7.65 10.25 -3.69
CA MET A 85 -7.55 9.64 -2.37
C MET A 85 -7.50 10.69 -1.24
N VAL A 86 -6.90 11.85 -1.49
CA VAL A 86 -6.99 13.01 -0.59
C VAL A 86 -8.44 13.48 -0.46
N GLN A 87 -9.15 13.66 -1.58
CA GLN A 87 -10.57 14.06 -1.59
C GLN A 87 -11.47 13.05 -0.86
N ARG A 88 -11.19 11.74 -0.96
CA ARG A 88 -11.93 10.67 -0.26
C ARG A 88 -11.45 10.44 1.19
N GLY A 89 -10.51 11.23 1.69
CA GLY A 89 -10.03 11.18 3.07
C GLY A 89 -9.15 9.98 3.42
N TYR A 90 -8.55 9.31 2.42
CA TYR A 90 -7.56 8.25 2.62
C TYR A 90 -6.15 8.82 2.82
N LEU A 91 -5.88 9.96 2.21
CA LEU A 91 -4.62 10.69 2.35
C LEU A 91 -4.89 12.10 2.88
N TYR A 92 -3.87 12.70 3.50
CA TYR A 92 -3.88 14.12 3.87
C TYR A 92 -2.51 14.74 3.61
N LYS A 93 -2.45 16.07 3.50
CA LYS A 93 -1.18 16.80 3.44
C LYS A 93 -0.61 16.86 4.86
N HIS A 94 0.53 16.23 5.07
CA HIS A 94 1.23 16.21 6.35
C HIS A 94 2.08 17.49 6.52
N PHE A 95 2.77 17.91 5.46
CA PHE A 95 3.47 19.20 5.42
C PHE A 95 3.09 19.95 4.14
N ASP A 96 2.66 21.21 4.29
CA ASP A 96 2.40 22.12 3.16
C ASP A 96 3.56 23.10 2.99
N ARG A 97 3.71 23.65 1.80
CA ARG A 97 4.72 24.67 1.46
C ARG A 97 4.60 25.95 2.28
N LEU A 98 3.44 26.17 2.90
CA LEU A 98 3.09 27.35 3.68
C LEU A 98 3.15 27.14 5.19
N THR A 99 3.55 25.95 5.67
CA THR A 99 3.70 25.72 7.11
C THR A 99 4.91 26.53 7.63
N PRO A 100 4.73 27.49 8.55
CA PRO A 100 5.85 28.24 9.13
C PRO A 100 6.74 27.26 9.91
N SER A 101 8.06 27.36 9.75
CA SER A 101 9.00 26.70 10.67
C SER A 101 9.29 27.62 11.84
N ASP A 102 8.85 27.21 13.03
CA ASP A 102 9.00 27.97 14.28
C ASP A 102 10.29 27.63 15.05
N THR A 103 11.15 26.76 14.51
CA THR A 103 12.37 26.29 15.19
C THR A 103 13.66 26.89 14.61
N ALA A 104 14.52 27.39 15.51
CA ALA A 104 15.79 28.05 15.16
C ALA A 104 16.79 27.12 14.41
N GLU A 105 16.69 25.81 14.62
CA GLU A 105 17.51 24.81 13.93
C GLU A 105 17.19 24.72 12.43
N GLU A 106 15.94 24.97 12.03
CA GLU A 106 15.50 24.95 10.62
C GLU A 106 16.02 26.17 9.84
N HIS A 107 16.54 27.19 10.54
CA HIS A 107 17.16 28.36 9.90
C HIS A 107 18.60 28.10 9.46
N ILE A 108 19.26 27.07 9.98
CA ILE A 108 20.65 26.73 9.63
C ILE A 108 20.72 26.04 8.25
N PHE A 109 19.63 25.40 7.81
CA PHE A 109 19.53 24.75 6.50
C PHE A 109 18.89 25.63 5.41
N ARG A 110 18.74 26.95 5.66
CA ARG A 110 17.94 27.86 4.81
C ARG A 110 18.50 28.14 3.42
N ASP A 111 19.80 27.96 3.18
CA ASP A 111 20.40 28.27 1.88
C ASP A 111 20.14 27.18 0.81
N GLU A 112 19.74 25.96 1.18
CA GLU A 112 19.40 24.88 0.24
C GLU A 112 17.90 24.52 0.17
N THR A 113 17.06 24.97 1.12
CA THR A 113 15.75 24.35 1.37
C THR A 113 14.52 25.19 1.00
N LYS A 114 14.64 26.51 0.82
CA LYS A 114 13.46 27.40 0.65
C LYS A 114 12.72 27.22 -0.68
N TYR A 115 13.40 26.76 -1.74
CA TYR A 115 12.80 26.53 -3.06
C TYR A 115 12.44 25.06 -3.33
N ASN A 116 12.81 24.14 -2.45
CA ASN A 116 12.67 22.70 -2.66
C ASN A 116 11.70 22.03 -1.67
N TYR A 117 10.86 22.82 -0.97
CA TYR A 117 9.84 22.25 -0.08
C TYR A 117 8.78 21.50 -0.90
N ARG A 118 8.90 20.17 -0.94
CA ARG A 118 7.95 19.26 -1.59
C ARG A 118 6.80 18.98 -0.63
N VAL A 119 5.57 19.06 -1.13
CA VAL A 119 4.38 18.70 -0.35
C VAL A 119 4.51 17.24 0.05
N ARG A 120 4.35 16.98 1.34
CA ARG A 120 4.39 15.63 1.91
C ARG A 120 2.99 15.20 2.26
N TYR A 121 2.63 13.99 1.86
CA TYR A 121 1.35 13.37 2.14
C TYR A 121 1.54 12.24 3.14
N ALA A 122 0.49 11.89 3.86
CA ALA A 122 0.47 10.75 4.75
C ALA A 122 -0.89 10.05 4.67
N ILE A 123 -0.92 8.77 5.05
CA ILE A 123 -2.17 8.00 5.13
C ILE A 123 -2.94 8.38 6.40
N THR A 124 -4.26 8.51 6.28
CA THR A 124 -5.12 8.82 7.43
C THR A 124 -5.37 7.59 8.29
N GLN A 125 -5.92 7.79 9.49
CA GLN A 125 -6.37 6.67 10.33
C GLN A 125 -7.42 5.80 9.63
N LYS A 126 -8.32 6.42 8.83
CA LYS A 126 -9.28 5.70 7.98
C LYS A 126 -8.56 4.72 7.05
N ALA A 127 -7.54 5.19 6.33
CA ALA A 127 -6.75 4.34 5.44
C ALA A 127 -6.05 3.19 6.18
N ARG A 128 -5.45 3.47 7.36
CA ARG A 128 -4.83 2.42 8.19
C ARG A 128 -5.83 1.34 8.60
N MET A 129 -7.03 1.74 9.00
CA MET A 129 -8.09 0.80 9.35
C MET A 129 -8.57 0.00 8.13
N THR A 130 -8.68 0.63 6.95
CA THR A 130 -9.02 -0.07 5.70
C THR A 130 -8.01 -1.16 5.37
N VAL A 131 -6.71 -0.85 5.42
CA VAL A 131 -5.65 -1.84 5.17
C VAL A 131 -5.70 -2.98 6.18
N GLN A 132 -5.88 -2.67 7.48
CA GLN A 132 -5.99 -3.70 8.50
C GLN A 132 -7.20 -4.60 8.29
N ARG A 133 -8.35 -4.04 7.92
CA ARG A 133 -9.55 -4.83 7.58
C ARG A 133 -9.29 -5.75 6.39
N PHE A 134 -8.60 -5.26 5.35
CA PHE A 134 -8.22 -6.09 4.22
C PHE A 134 -7.32 -7.27 4.63
N TYR A 135 -6.31 -7.02 5.48
CA TYR A 135 -5.47 -8.11 6.00
C TYR A 135 -6.28 -9.13 6.80
N ASN A 136 -7.21 -8.69 7.65
CA ASN A 136 -8.07 -9.61 8.40
C ASN A 136 -8.98 -10.43 7.47
N SER A 137 -9.46 -9.85 6.37
CA SER A 137 -10.25 -10.56 5.35
C SER A 137 -9.45 -11.62 4.60
N LEU A 138 -8.12 -11.50 4.50
CA LEU A 138 -7.28 -12.55 3.93
C LEU A 138 -7.17 -13.77 4.84
N GLU A 139 -7.19 -13.56 6.16
CA GLU A 139 -7.09 -14.62 7.16
C GLU A 139 -8.39 -15.39 7.41
N SER A 140 -9.52 -14.81 7.02
CA SER A 140 -10.87 -15.37 7.17
C SER A 140 -11.14 -16.49 6.17
#